data_AF-A0A934F7K7-F1
#
_entry.id   AF-A0A934F7K7-F1
#
_cell.length_a   1.000
_cell.length_b   1.000
_cell.length_c   1.000
_cell.angle_alpha   90.00
_cell.angle_beta   90.00
_cell.angle_gamma   90.00
#
_symmetry.space_group_name_H-M   'P 1'
#
loop_
_entity.id
_entity.type
_entity.pdbx_description
1 polymer ?
#
loop_
_entity_poly.entity_id
_entity_poly.type
_entity_poly.pdbx_seq_one_letter_code
_entity_poly.pdbx_strand_id
1 'polypeptide(L)'
;MFLAKSKTFNFQKSVINLLLTLGLFSACSGGTNTALVPTAQKTPTPLLEETFERPLDVDNPTPGCGYGDSPCAANPKETLNIVHAGVDYWGDPKQTYPEDEKRPVIFSSAPGYVVAIIHNEIGCKPPPAKGDCDDHGLGNTVIMKHVLADSREEIYTLYAHLEKIDSSLEENFKSLSEGESLCVDQHTTLGIMGASGYGQQNWWTKLDPPMPHLHLEFKIRGILSNPSGGGTKYGYVSSNPPDDWGYRNPNNYIGKKSALTCYALTNSLAPIPTFTPSVLGVTPIRMLTPTPTPNDESNNGQTEQPTQSWLDKKWSKIKNIIKNWWDEQVQKLQTWWNNQMEKLRTWWAKQLENIQRRLEEWAREQWEAFWRELEAQIIIWLQQCLGVSAIVFLPLVVYLLNNRKYTP
;
A
#
# COMPACT_ATOMS: atom_id res chain seq x y z
N MET A 1 12.31 8.20 -29.42
CA MET A 1 12.74 9.37 -30.20
C MET A 1 13.02 10.51 -29.22
N PHE A 2 14.26 10.62 -28.74
CA PHE A 2 14.91 11.88 -28.32
C PHE A 2 16.36 11.54 -27.95
N LEU A 3 17.27 11.83 -28.89
CA LEU A 3 18.71 11.94 -28.66
C LEU A 3 18.94 13.33 -28.08
N ALA A 4 18.88 13.49 -26.77
CA ALA A 4 19.37 14.69 -26.11
C ALA A 4 20.91 14.67 -26.15
N LYS A 5 21.48 15.43 -27.09
CA LYS A 5 22.92 15.70 -27.16
C LYS A 5 23.38 16.33 -25.84
N SER A 6 24.19 15.57 -25.11
CA SER A 6 25.01 16.05 -23.98
C SER A 6 25.82 17.29 -24.39
N LYS A 7 25.35 18.48 -23.99
CA LYS A 7 26.10 19.75 -24.05
C LYS A 7 26.57 20.23 -22.67
N THR A 8 26.21 19.55 -21.59
CA THR A 8 26.46 19.99 -20.21
C THR A 8 27.89 19.76 -19.72
N PHE A 9 28.72 18.99 -20.44
CA PHE A 9 30.07 18.65 -19.96
C PHE A 9 31.18 19.69 -20.28
N ASN A 10 30.88 20.78 -20.99
CA ASN A 10 31.88 21.78 -21.40
C ASN A 10 31.93 23.06 -20.55
N PHE A 11 30.97 23.28 -19.62
CA PHE A 11 30.92 24.52 -18.84
C PHE A 11 31.96 24.55 -17.70
N GLN A 12 32.16 23.43 -17.00
CA GLN A 12 33.16 23.33 -15.91
C GLN A 12 34.59 23.58 -16.41
N LYS A 13 34.96 23.05 -17.59
CA LYS A 13 36.28 23.30 -18.20
C LYS A 13 36.51 24.78 -18.53
N SER A 14 35.49 25.49 -18.98
CA SER A 14 35.62 26.91 -19.36
C SER A 14 35.76 27.83 -18.14
N VAL A 15 35.05 27.55 -17.04
CA VAL A 15 35.18 28.34 -15.80
C VAL A 15 36.54 28.09 -15.14
N ILE A 16 36.99 26.83 -15.08
CA ILE A 16 38.33 26.49 -14.56
C ILE A 16 39.43 27.12 -15.42
N ASN A 17 39.32 27.09 -16.75
CA ASN A 17 40.27 27.72 -17.65
C ASN A 17 40.25 29.27 -17.55
N LEU A 18 39.10 29.88 -17.32
CA LEU A 18 38.98 31.33 -17.10
C LEU A 18 39.66 31.76 -15.79
N LEU A 19 39.47 30.98 -14.72
CA LEU A 19 40.14 31.21 -13.42
C LEU A 19 41.66 30.98 -13.51
N LEU A 20 42.11 30.01 -14.31
CA LEU A 20 43.53 29.78 -14.60
C LEU A 20 44.16 30.88 -15.47
N THR A 21 43.42 31.42 -16.45
CA THR A 21 43.93 32.49 -17.33
C THR A 21 43.95 33.88 -16.68
N LEU A 22 43.13 34.12 -15.65
CA LEU A 22 43.13 35.37 -14.89
C LEU A 22 44.29 35.50 -13.88
N GLY A 23 45.21 34.53 -13.80
CA GLY A 23 46.42 34.65 -12.97
C GLY A 23 46.19 34.71 -11.46
N LEU A 24 44.99 34.35 -10.98
CA LEU A 24 44.59 34.40 -9.57
C LEU A 24 45.25 33.33 -8.68
N PHE A 25 46.11 32.47 -9.24
CA PHE A 25 46.92 31.48 -8.51
C PHE A 25 48.40 31.87 -8.41
N SER A 26 48.70 33.17 -8.26
CA SER A 26 50.04 33.59 -7.87
C SER A 26 50.26 33.34 -6.37
N ALA A 27 50.81 32.16 -6.08
CA ALA A 27 51.56 31.74 -4.90
C ALA A 27 51.30 32.45 -3.56
N CYS A 28 50.35 31.92 -2.78
CA CYS A 28 50.44 31.94 -1.31
C CYS A 28 51.20 30.67 -0.87
N SER A 29 52.53 30.75 -0.84
CA SER A 29 53.39 29.65 -0.39
C SER A 29 53.56 29.70 1.13
N GLY A 30 52.89 28.79 1.86
CA GLY A 30 53.21 28.55 3.26
C GLY A 30 52.11 27.87 4.04
N GLY A 31 51.91 26.56 3.83
CA GLY A 31 51.02 25.77 4.68
C GLY A 31 50.90 24.32 4.22
N THR A 32 51.65 23.43 4.86
CA THR A 32 51.55 21.98 4.67
C THR A 32 50.24 21.46 5.26
N ASN A 33 49.16 21.45 4.47
CA ASN A 33 47.89 20.83 4.88
C ASN A 33 47.94 19.32 4.63
N THR A 34 47.82 18.58 5.73
CA THR A 34 47.67 17.14 5.79
C THR A 34 46.32 16.78 5.16
N ALA A 35 46.34 16.12 4.02
CA ALA A 35 45.13 15.70 3.31
C ALA A 35 44.37 14.65 4.14
N LEU A 36 43.17 15.00 4.61
CA LEU A 36 42.21 14.06 5.17
C LEU A 36 41.70 13.17 4.03
N VAL A 37 42.10 11.90 4.06
CA VAL A 37 41.60 10.86 3.16
C VAL A 37 40.11 10.65 3.45
N PRO A 38 39.20 10.77 2.46
CA PRO A 38 37.78 10.50 2.69
C PRO A 38 37.61 9.01 2.97
N THR A 39 37.20 8.66 4.19
CA THR A 39 36.77 7.30 4.53
C THR A 39 35.56 6.94 3.68
N ALA A 40 35.70 5.94 2.81
CA ALA A 40 34.62 5.41 1.99
C ALA A 40 33.47 4.95 2.90
N GLN A 41 32.31 5.62 2.78
CA GLN A 41 31.12 5.31 3.55
C GLN A 41 30.53 4.00 3.01
N LYS A 42 30.61 2.94 3.80
CA LYS A 42 30.09 1.61 3.46
C LYS A 42 28.58 1.71 3.28
N THR A 43 28.09 1.46 2.06
CA THR A 43 26.65 1.44 1.77
C THR A 43 25.97 0.38 2.65
N PRO A 44 24.91 0.71 3.41
CA PRO A 44 24.22 -0.25 4.24
C PRO A 44 23.67 -1.39 3.38
N THR A 45 23.89 -2.63 3.80
CA THR A 45 23.18 -3.78 3.21
C THR A 45 21.70 -3.66 3.58
N PRO A 46 20.78 -3.69 2.61
CA PRO A 46 19.35 -3.58 2.91
C PRO A 46 18.90 -4.74 3.80
N LEU A 47 18.10 -4.44 4.81
CA LEU A 47 17.48 -5.45 5.66
C LEU A 47 16.51 -6.31 4.82
N LEU A 48 16.56 -7.62 5.02
CA LEU A 48 15.71 -8.57 4.28
C LEU A 48 14.42 -8.90 5.03
N GLU A 49 14.38 -8.60 6.33
CA GLU A 49 13.25 -8.88 7.22
C GLU A 49 13.14 -7.78 8.29
N GLU A 50 11.92 -7.55 8.75
CA GLU A 50 11.59 -6.60 9.81
C GLU A 50 10.60 -7.25 10.79
N THR A 51 10.84 -7.09 12.09
CA THR A 51 10.04 -7.68 13.16
C THR A 51 8.71 -6.94 13.27
N PHE A 52 7.58 -7.65 13.42
CA PHE A 52 6.30 -6.99 13.64
C PHE A 52 6.36 -6.09 14.88
N GLU A 53 5.94 -4.85 14.75
CA GLU A 53 5.84 -3.86 15.82
C GLU A 53 4.38 -3.50 16.08
N ARG A 54 4.15 -2.76 17.16
CA ARG A 54 2.83 -2.19 17.42
C ARG A 54 2.56 -1.10 16.38
N PRO A 55 1.32 -1.01 15.86
CA PRO A 55 0.99 -0.02 14.84
C PRO A 55 0.80 1.40 15.39
N LEU A 56 1.04 1.61 16.69
CA LEU A 56 0.96 2.89 17.38
C LEU A 56 1.77 2.83 18.68
N ASP A 57 2.20 4.01 19.14
CA ASP A 57 2.96 4.21 20.37
C ASP A 57 2.03 4.33 21.58
N VAL A 58 1.28 3.26 21.89
CA VAL A 58 0.53 3.15 23.15
C VAL A 58 0.93 1.87 23.87
N ASP A 59 1.17 2.01 25.17
CA ASP A 59 1.92 1.01 25.92
C ASP A 59 1.17 -0.30 26.16
N ASN A 60 -0.17 -0.33 26.10
CA ASN A 60 -0.93 -1.54 26.33
C ASN A 60 -2.24 -1.62 25.54
N PRO A 61 -2.66 -2.84 25.15
CA PRO A 61 -4.02 -3.07 24.72
C PRO A 61 -4.99 -2.76 25.85
N THR A 62 -6.21 -2.44 25.50
CA THR A 62 -7.24 -2.10 26.47
C THR A 62 -7.52 -3.28 27.40
N PRO A 63 -7.57 -3.05 28.73
CA PRO A 63 -7.99 -4.07 29.68
C PRO A 63 -9.35 -4.68 29.30
N GLY A 64 -9.37 -5.99 29.03
CA GLY A 64 -10.58 -6.73 28.68
C GLY A 64 -10.99 -6.68 27.19
N CYS A 65 -10.23 -6.00 26.33
CA CYS A 65 -10.38 -6.08 24.87
C CYS A 65 -9.23 -6.86 24.20
N GLY A 66 -8.62 -7.80 24.93
CA GLY A 66 -7.59 -8.68 24.41
C GLY A 66 -8.15 -9.73 23.45
N TYR A 67 -7.26 -10.35 22.71
CA TYR A 67 -7.62 -11.48 21.84
C TYR A 67 -8.15 -12.65 22.67
N GLY A 68 -9.34 -13.13 22.32
CA GLY A 68 -10.04 -14.20 23.05
C GLY A 68 -10.74 -13.75 24.34
N ASP A 69 -10.65 -12.47 24.71
CA ASP A 69 -11.40 -11.94 25.85
C ASP A 69 -12.90 -11.91 25.56
N SER A 70 -13.70 -12.01 26.63
CA SER A 70 -15.14 -11.71 26.57
C SER A 70 -15.31 -10.27 26.07
N PRO A 71 -16.34 -9.98 25.26
CA PRO A 71 -16.36 -8.76 24.45
C PRO A 71 -16.41 -7.54 25.36
N CYS A 72 -15.46 -6.62 25.18
CA CYS A 72 -15.50 -5.34 25.86
C CYS A 72 -16.55 -4.38 25.28
N ALA A 73 -17.00 -4.61 24.04
CA ALA A 73 -18.06 -3.83 23.40
C ALA A 73 -19.48 -4.43 23.57
N ALA A 74 -19.63 -5.63 24.12
CA ALA A 74 -20.95 -6.24 24.27
C ALA A 74 -21.58 -5.85 25.60
N ASN A 75 -22.88 -5.53 25.55
CA ASN A 75 -23.71 -5.44 26.75
C ASN A 75 -23.61 -6.78 27.51
N PRO A 76 -23.19 -6.81 28.79
CA PRO A 76 -23.02 -8.05 29.55
C PRO A 76 -24.31 -8.89 29.70
N LYS A 77 -25.47 -8.35 29.27
CA LYS A 77 -26.76 -9.05 29.25
C LYS A 77 -27.03 -9.86 27.97
N GLU A 78 -26.23 -9.72 26.92
CA GLU A 78 -26.41 -10.41 25.62
C GLU A 78 -25.27 -11.38 25.26
N THR A 79 -24.27 -11.55 26.14
CA THR A 79 -23.03 -12.30 25.89
C THR A 79 -23.18 -13.81 26.10
N LEU A 80 -23.87 -14.49 25.19
CA LEU A 80 -23.69 -15.93 25.04
C LEU A 80 -22.42 -16.20 24.22
N ASN A 81 -21.34 -16.59 24.91
CA ASN A 81 -20.13 -17.24 24.37
C ASN A 81 -19.43 -16.57 23.17
N ILE A 82 -19.54 -15.25 23.02
CA ILE A 82 -18.75 -14.52 22.01
C ILE A 82 -17.42 -14.06 22.60
N VAL A 83 -16.34 -14.13 21.81
CA VAL A 83 -14.99 -13.67 22.19
C VAL A 83 -14.41 -12.79 21.11
N HIS A 84 -13.52 -11.88 21.51
CA HIS A 84 -12.87 -10.92 20.63
C HIS A 84 -11.87 -11.62 19.69
N ALA A 85 -11.95 -11.32 18.39
CA ALA A 85 -11.15 -11.95 17.35
C ALA A 85 -9.86 -11.16 17.03
N GLY A 86 -9.71 -9.98 17.63
CA GLY A 86 -8.56 -9.09 17.50
C GLY A 86 -8.09 -8.56 18.85
N VAL A 87 -7.49 -7.37 18.84
CA VAL A 87 -7.13 -6.61 20.04
C VAL A 87 -7.46 -5.14 19.81
N ASP A 88 -7.99 -4.48 20.82
CA ASP A 88 -8.26 -3.05 20.75
C ASP A 88 -7.19 -2.26 21.50
N TYR A 89 -6.72 -1.20 20.86
CA TYR A 89 -5.85 -0.18 21.46
C TYR A 89 -6.63 1.12 21.56
N TRP A 90 -6.94 1.55 22.79
CA TRP A 90 -7.64 2.81 23.01
C TRP A 90 -6.72 4.01 22.81
N GLY A 91 -7.29 5.09 22.26
CA GLY A 91 -6.78 6.43 22.54
C GLY A 91 -7.03 6.78 24.00
N ASP A 92 -6.31 7.76 24.56
CA ASP A 92 -6.56 8.20 25.94
C ASP A 92 -8.03 8.66 26.07
N PRO A 93 -8.90 7.97 26.84
CA PRO A 93 -10.30 8.34 26.96
C PRO A 93 -10.49 9.68 27.71
N LYS A 94 -9.45 10.16 28.41
CA LYS A 94 -9.40 11.47 29.06
C LYS A 94 -8.87 12.56 28.13
N GLN A 95 -8.18 12.21 27.05
CA GLN A 95 -8.07 13.11 25.92
C GLN A 95 -9.43 13.15 25.24
N THR A 96 -10.28 14.08 25.67
CA THR A 96 -11.10 14.76 24.69
C THR A 96 -10.11 15.34 23.70
N TYR A 97 -9.90 14.69 22.55
CA TYR A 97 -9.22 15.35 21.45
C TYR A 97 -10.17 16.48 21.06
N PRO A 98 -9.90 17.76 21.41
CA PRO A 98 -10.58 18.83 20.71
C PRO A 98 -10.31 18.63 19.22
N GLU A 99 -11.18 19.12 18.32
CA GLU A 99 -11.12 18.81 16.88
C GLU A 99 -9.74 19.10 16.23
N ASP A 100 -8.85 19.81 16.94
CA ASP A 100 -7.51 20.22 16.63
C ASP A 100 -6.35 19.41 17.29
N GLU A 101 -6.57 18.54 18.28
CA GLU A 101 -5.51 17.64 18.77
C GLU A 101 -5.37 16.38 17.89
N LYS A 102 -4.13 16.10 17.47
CA LYS A 102 -3.80 14.98 16.60
C LYS A 102 -4.11 13.65 17.29
N ARG A 103 -5.17 12.97 16.84
CA ARG A 103 -5.39 11.56 17.13
C ARG A 103 -4.18 10.72 16.69
N PRO A 104 -3.93 9.56 17.32
CA PRO A 104 -2.79 8.71 16.99
C PRO A 104 -2.74 8.35 15.50
N VAL A 105 -1.56 8.49 14.91
CA VAL A 105 -1.28 7.98 13.57
C VAL A 105 -1.11 6.47 13.68
N ILE A 106 -1.76 5.73 12.78
CA ILE A 106 -1.66 4.27 12.69
C ILE A 106 -0.68 3.92 11.59
N PHE A 107 0.27 3.05 11.92
CA PHE A 107 1.32 2.58 11.03
C PHE A 107 1.18 1.10 10.70
N SER A 108 1.78 0.66 9.60
CA SER A 108 1.93 -0.76 9.28
C SER A 108 2.80 -1.46 10.34
N SER A 109 2.30 -2.58 10.87
CA SER A 109 3.01 -3.36 11.90
C SER A 109 4.29 -3.99 11.37
N ALA A 110 4.36 -4.32 10.08
CA ALA A 110 5.52 -4.88 9.39
C ALA A 110 5.38 -4.63 7.88
N PRO A 111 6.43 -4.85 7.06
CA PRO A 111 6.32 -4.76 5.61
C PRO A 111 5.31 -5.76 5.06
N GLY A 112 4.60 -5.37 4.01
CA GLY A 112 3.60 -6.24 3.39
C GLY A 112 2.87 -5.58 2.24
N TYR A 113 1.97 -6.34 1.63
CA TYR A 113 1.12 -5.88 0.55
C TYR A 113 -0.22 -5.41 1.08
N VAL A 114 -0.66 -4.22 0.71
CA VAL A 114 -2.04 -3.79 0.93
C VAL A 114 -2.94 -4.65 0.05
N VAL A 115 -3.91 -5.34 0.64
CA VAL A 115 -4.84 -6.23 -0.08
C VAL A 115 -6.26 -5.68 -0.16
N ALA A 116 -6.64 -4.84 0.80
CA ALA A 116 -7.94 -4.17 0.76
C ALA A 116 -7.89 -2.83 1.51
N ILE A 117 -8.62 -1.87 0.96
CA ILE A 117 -8.99 -0.60 1.59
C ILE A 117 -10.52 -0.57 1.55
N ILE A 118 -11.15 -0.61 2.72
CA ILE A 118 -12.61 -0.54 2.86
C ILE A 118 -12.96 0.76 3.56
N HIS A 119 -13.87 1.51 2.98
CA HIS A 119 -14.33 2.77 3.55
C HIS A 119 -15.57 2.56 4.41
N ASN A 120 -15.71 3.36 5.46
CA ASN A 120 -16.93 3.43 6.25
C ASN A 120 -18.09 3.92 5.36
N GLU A 121 -19.14 3.11 5.21
CA GLU A 121 -20.25 3.43 4.32
C GLU A 121 -21.25 4.41 4.97
N ILE A 122 -20.99 5.71 4.84
CA ILE A 122 -21.78 6.75 5.51
C ILE A 122 -23.27 6.63 5.17
N GLY A 123 -24.11 6.55 6.22
CA GLY A 123 -25.57 6.49 6.07
C GLY A 123 -26.14 5.07 6.08
N CYS A 124 -25.28 4.05 6.19
CA CYS A 124 -25.74 2.70 6.48
C CYS A 124 -26.41 2.62 7.86
N LYS A 125 -27.49 1.85 7.98
CA LYS A 125 -28.25 1.73 9.22
C LYS A 125 -27.60 0.71 10.16
N PRO A 126 -27.34 1.04 11.43
CA PRO A 126 -26.78 0.08 12.39
C PRO A 126 -27.77 -1.08 12.65
N PRO A 127 -27.28 -2.23 13.15
CA PRO A 127 -28.11 -3.38 13.53
C PRO A 127 -29.23 -2.99 14.52
N PRO A 128 -30.41 -3.66 14.50
CA PRO A 128 -30.65 -5.00 13.95
C PRO A 128 -31.16 -5.03 12.50
N ALA A 129 -31.12 -3.91 11.77
CA ALA A 129 -31.46 -3.90 10.35
C ALA A 129 -30.41 -4.74 9.58
N LYS A 130 -30.79 -5.95 9.17
CA LYS A 130 -29.99 -6.84 8.33
C LYS A 130 -29.54 -6.12 7.05
N GLY A 131 -28.22 -6.01 6.88
CA GLY A 131 -27.52 -5.81 5.59
C GLY A 131 -27.64 -4.39 5.04
N ASP A 132 -26.61 -3.77 4.46
CA ASP A 132 -25.46 -4.32 3.75
C ASP A 132 -24.33 -3.30 3.77
N CYS A 133 -23.90 -2.83 4.94
CA CYS A 133 -22.72 -1.94 4.91
C CYS A 133 -21.53 -2.77 4.43
N ASP A 134 -20.84 -2.31 3.39
CA ASP A 134 -19.64 -2.97 2.86
C ASP A 134 -18.55 -3.10 3.95
N ASP A 135 -18.54 -2.21 4.94
CA ASP A 135 -17.62 -2.22 6.08
C ASP A 135 -18.04 -3.17 7.21
N HIS A 136 -19.28 -3.67 7.19
CA HIS A 136 -19.83 -4.58 8.19
C HIS A 136 -19.65 -4.15 9.66
N GLY A 137 -19.60 -2.83 9.92
CA GLY A 137 -19.40 -2.32 11.27
C GLY A 137 -17.95 -1.99 11.63
N LEU A 138 -16.98 -2.37 10.79
CA LEU A 138 -15.55 -2.12 11.03
C LEU A 138 -15.11 -0.71 10.65
N GLY A 139 -15.94 0.03 9.91
CA GLY A 139 -15.62 1.38 9.45
C GLY A 139 -14.46 1.40 8.46
N ASN A 140 -13.71 2.50 8.48
CA ASN A 140 -12.53 2.62 7.62
C ASN A 140 -11.49 1.58 8.03
N THR A 141 -11.14 0.70 7.09
CA THR A 141 -10.35 -0.50 7.34
C THR A 141 -9.28 -0.68 6.28
N VAL A 142 -8.07 -1.01 6.71
CA VAL A 142 -6.96 -1.44 5.84
C VAL A 142 -6.63 -2.89 6.16
N ILE A 143 -6.49 -3.74 5.14
CA ILE A 143 -6.00 -5.11 5.29
C ILE A 143 -4.67 -5.25 4.56
N MET A 144 -3.69 -5.83 5.23
CA MET A 144 -2.37 -6.11 4.68
C MET A 144 -2.07 -7.61 4.71
N LYS A 145 -1.30 -8.09 3.73
CA LYS A 145 -0.71 -9.42 3.64
C LYS A 145 0.79 -9.33 3.89
N HIS A 146 1.30 -10.20 4.73
CA HIS A 146 2.71 -10.34 5.07
C HIS A 146 3.17 -11.76 4.72
N VAL A 147 4.45 -11.92 4.44
CA VAL A 147 5.08 -13.23 4.31
C VAL A 147 6.09 -13.36 5.44
N LEU A 148 5.87 -14.33 6.34
CA LEU A 148 6.74 -14.57 7.48
C LEU A 148 8.14 -14.98 6.99
N ALA A 149 9.18 -14.40 7.57
CA ALA A 149 10.54 -14.63 7.11
C ALA A 149 11.04 -16.07 7.41
N ASP A 150 10.61 -16.63 8.54
CA ASP A 150 11.02 -17.95 9.04
C ASP A 150 10.29 -19.11 8.34
N SER A 151 8.97 -19.01 8.17
CA SER A 151 8.15 -20.09 7.61
C SER A 151 7.74 -19.88 6.15
N ARG A 152 7.87 -18.66 5.62
CA ARG A 152 7.29 -18.23 4.35
C ARG A 152 5.77 -18.35 4.27
N GLU A 153 5.11 -18.57 5.41
CA GLU A 153 3.65 -18.56 5.48
C GLU A 153 3.11 -17.15 5.31
N GLU A 154 1.93 -17.04 4.69
CA GLU A 154 1.21 -15.79 4.58
C GLU A 154 0.40 -15.55 5.85
N ILE A 155 0.47 -14.33 6.38
CA ILE A 155 -0.36 -13.84 7.47
C ILE A 155 -0.93 -12.48 7.10
N TYR A 156 -2.13 -12.17 7.55
CA TYR A 156 -2.79 -10.92 7.26
C TYR A 156 -3.03 -10.12 8.53
N THR A 157 -2.89 -8.81 8.44
CA THR A 157 -3.31 -7.89 9.50
C THR A 157 -4.45 -7.01 9.03
N LEU A 158 -5.41 -6.72 9.91
CA LEU A 158 -6.52 -5.81 9.65
C LEU A 158 -6.47 -4.66 10.66
N TYR A 159 -6.57 -3.43 10.17
CA TYR A 159 -6.56 -2.18 10.95
C TYR A 159 -7.90 -1.48 10.73
N ALA A 160 -8.79 -1.50 11.72
CA ALA A 160 -10.16 -0.99 11.62
C ALA A 160 -10.43 0.20 12.53
N HIS A 161 -11.64 0.77 12.39
CA HIS A 161 -12.16 1.93 13.11
C HIS A 161 -11.36 3.22 12.88
N LEU A 162 -10.62 3.31 11.77
CA LEU A 162 -9.86 4.50 11.43
C LEU A 162 -10.79 5.69 11.21
N GLU A 163 -10.38 6.89 11.59
CA GLU A 163 -11.09 8.11 11.20
C GLU A 163 -10.89 8.38 9.71
N LYS A 164 -9.66 8.24 9.26
CA LYS A 164 -9.26 8.50 7.89
C LYS A 164 -8.15 7.54 7.49
N ILE A 165 -8.21 7.06 6.26
CA ILE A 165 -7.13 6.29 5.63
C ILE A 165 -6.18 7.29 4.96
N ASP A 166 -4.88 7.02 5.02
CA ASP A 166 -3.88 7.89 4.43
C ASP A 166 -4.15 8.11 2.93
N SER A 167 -4.22 9.37 2.49
CA SER A 167 -4.60 9.68 1.11
C SER A 167 -3.56 9.21 0.11
N SER A 168 -2.27 9.22 0.47
CA SER A 168 -1.22 8.71 -0.42
C SER A 168 -1.30 7.19 -0.53
N LEU A 169 -1.61 6.48 0.55
CA LEU A 169 -1.90 5.04 0.51
C LEU A 169 -3.07 4.72 -0.42
N GLU A 170 -4.19 5.44 -0.28
CA GLU A 170 -5.36 5.27 -1.13
C GLU A 170 -5.08 5.53 -2.61
N GLU A 171 -4.42 6.66 -2.91
CA GLU A 171 -4.10 7.03 -4.29
C GLU A 171 -3.17 6.00 -4.94
N ASN A 172 -2.15 5.54 -4.21
CA ASN A 172 -1.24 4.51 -4.69
C ASN A 172 -1.98 3.20 -4.93
N PHE A 173 -2.84 2.76 -4.00
CA PHE A 173 -3.61 1.53 -4.14
C PHE A 173 -4.62 1.60 -5.30
N LYS A 174 -5.34 2.72 -5.44
CA LYS A 174 -6.28 2.97 -6.56
C LYS A 174 -5.59 3.04 -7.92
N SER A 175 -4.29 3.36 -7.94
CA SER A 175 -3.50 3.47 -9.18
C SER A 175 -2.95 2.15 -9.71
N LEU A 176 -3.09 1.06 -8.94
CA LEU A 176 -2.62 -0.27 -9.33
C LEU A 176 -3.45 -0.82 -10.51
N SER A 177 -2.76 -1.43 -11.47
CA SER A 177 -3.37 -2.24 -12.52
C SER A 177 -3.76 -3.62 -11.97
N GLU A 178 -4.64 -4.32 -12.70
CA GLU A 178 -4.99 -5.70 -12.36
C GLU A 178 -3.73 -6.58 -12.28
N GLY A 179 -3.55 -7.27 -11.16
CA GLY A 179 -2.38 -8.12 -10.89
C GLY A 179 -1.18 -7.40 -10.26
N GLU A 180 -1.19 -6.08 -10.15
CA GLU A 180 -0.19 -5.35 -9.36
C GLU A 180 -0.52 -5.42 -7.86
N SER A 181 0.48 -5.16 -7.01
CA SER A 181 0.31 -5.15 -5.56
C SER A 181 1.11 -4.00 -4.97
N LEU A 182 0.48 -3.22 -4.09
CA LEU A 182 1.15 -2.14 -3.36
C LEU A 182 1.86 -2.74 -2.14
N CYS A 183 3.18 -2.87 -2.21
CA CYS A 183 3.98 -3.20 -1.05
C CYS A 183 4.32 -1.91 -0.28
N VAL A 184 4.20 -1.94 1.04
CA VAL A 184 4.59 -0.87 1.94
C VAL A 184 5.52 -1.41 3.01
N ASP A 185 6.49 -0.59 3.44
CA ASP A 185 7.44 -0.95 4.49
C ASP A 185 6.78 -0.84 5.89
N GLN A 186 7.45 -1.33 6.94
CA GLN A 186 7.07 -1.03 8.32
C GLN A 186 7.03 0.48 8.56
N HIS A 187 6.20 0.93 9.50
CA HIS A 187 6.04 2.35 9.82
C HIS A 187 5.47 3.21 8.68
N THR A 188 4.95 2.60 7.62
CA THR A 188 4.17 3.34 6.63
C THR A 188 2.86 3.78 7.27
N THR A 189 2.53 5.07 7.18
CA THR A 189 1.26 5.61 7.67
C THR A 189 0.09 4.96 6.93
N LEU A 190 -0.80 4.31 7.67
CA LEU A 190 -2.03 3.72 7.15
C LEU A 190 -3.23 4.65 7.30
N GLY A 191 -3.24 5.47 8.35
CA GLY A 191 -4.33 6.38 8.63
C GLY A 191 -4.24 7.01 10.01
N ILE A 192 -5.36 7.59 10.44
CA ILE A 192 -5.54 8.20 11.75
C ILE A 192 -6.55 7.37 12.52
N MET A 193 -6.25 7.05 13.79
CA MET A 193 -7.16 6.35 14.68
C MET A 193 -8.48 7.12 14.79
N GLY A 194 -9.61 6.42 14.82
CA GLY A 194 -10.91 7.05 14.95
C GLY A 194 -11.90 6.22 15.74
N ALA A 195 -13.17 6.42 15.39
CA ALA A 195 -14.31 5.77 15.99
C ALA A 195 -15.33 5.39 14.91
N SER A 196 -14.87 5.19 13.67
CA SER A 196 -15.76 4.88 12.54
C SER A 196 -16.27 3.44 12.64
N GLY A 197 -17.51 3.23 12.21
CA GLY A 197 -18.16 1.92 12.17
C GLY A 197 -19.64 2.06 11.91
N TYR A 198 -20.25 1.00 11.38
CA TYR A 198 -21.70 0.91 11.14
C TYR A 198 -22.23 2.12 10.36
N GLY A 199 -21.48 2.53 9.33
CA GLY A 199 -21.80 3.67 8.48
C GLY A 199 -21.79 5.02 9.17
N GLN A 200 -21.13 5.15 10.32
CA GLN A 200 -21.09 6.37 11.11
C GLN A 200 -19.66 6.70 11.50
N GLN A 201 -19.25 7.95 11.29
CA GLN A 201 -17.87 8.40 11.49
C GLN A 201 -17.43 8.34 12.97
N ASN A 202 -18.39 8.45 13.88
CA ASN A 202 -18.19 8.56 15.31
C ASN A 202 -19.03 7.53 16.09
N TRP A 203 -19.27 6.34 15.51
CA TRP A 203 -20.08 5.31 16.15
C TRP A 203 -19.59 4.96 17.56
N TRP A 204 -18.29 4.68 17.68
CA TRP A 204 -17.71 4.24 18.95
C TRP A 204 -17.57 5.36 19.99
N THR A 205 -17.73 6.63 19.60
CA THR A 205 -17.79 7.74 20.57
C THR A 205 -19.19 7.92 21.17
N LYS A 206 -20.20 7.19 20.69
CA LYS A 206 -21.56 7.24 21.23
C LYS A 206 -21.75 6.30 22.43
N LEU A 207 -20.79 5.41 22.65
CA LEU A 207 -20.73 4.59 23.84
C LEU A 207 -20.36 5.46 25.05
N ASP A 208 -20.70 4.97 26.24
CA ASP A 208 -20.33 5.59 27.51
C ASP A 208 -19.42 4.62 28.27
N PRO A 209 -18.09 4.90 28.35
CA PRO A 209 -17.41 6.09 27.85
C PRO A 209 -17.21 6.10 26.31
N PRO A 210 -16.97 7.27 25.68
CA PRO A 210 -16.61 7.34 24.27
C PRO A 210 -15.26 6.66 24.02
N MET A 211 -15.19 5.81 23.00
CA MET A 211 -14.03 4.93 22.78
C MET A 211 -13.50 5.01 21.34
N PRO A 212 -12.78 6.08 20.95
CA PRO A 212 -11.90 6.00 19.79
C PRO A 212 -10.81 4.95 20.03
N HIS A 213 -10.66 4.01 19.10
CA HIS A 213 -9.70 2.92 19.24
C HIS A 213 -9.27 2.39 17.88
N LEU A 214 -8.12 1.71 17.88
CA LEU A 214 -7.72 0.84 16.77
C LEU A 214 -8.13 -0.58 17.10
N HIS A 215 -8.87 -1.22 16.21
CA HIS A 215 -9.08 -2.67 16.24
C HIS A 215 -8.06 -3.34 15.30
N LEU A 216 -7.20 -4.20 15.88
CA LEU A 216 -6.15 -4.93 15.17
C LEU A 216 -6.42 -6.42 15.18
N GLU A 217 -6.50 -7.05 14.00
CA GLU A 217 -6.61 -8.51 13.87
C GLU A 217 -5.38 -9.09 13.17
N PHE A 218 -4.96 -10.31 13.54
CA PHE A 218 -4.09 -11.16 12.73
C PHE A 218 -4.91 -12.35 12.21
N LYS A 219 -4.75 -12.72 10.94
CA LYS A 219 -5.69 -13.61 10.22
C LYS A 219 -4.98 -14.44 9.16
N ILE A 220 -5.53 -15.60 8.80
CA ILE A 220 -4.99 -16.45 7.71
C ILE A 220 -5.50 -16.08 6.30
N ARG A 221 -6.40 -15.10 6.18
CA ARG A 221 -6.92 -14.60 4.90
C ARG A 221 -7.17 -13.10 4.94
N GLY A 222 -7.00 -12.45 3.78
CA GLY A 222 -7.24 -11.02 3.60
C GLY A 222 -8.71 -10.68 3.33
N ILE A 223 -9.59 -11.03 4.26
CA ILE A 223 -11.03 -10.75 4.18
C ILE A 223 -11.53 -10.07 5.45
N LEU A 224 -12.61 -9.30 5.32
CA LEU A 224 -13.25 -8.62 6.46
C LEU A 224 -13.84 -9.62 7.47
N SER A 225 -14.49 -10.67 6.98
CA SER A 225 -15.15 -11.67 7.83
C SER A 225 -14.15 -12.67 8.45
N ASN A 226 -14.67 -13.68 9.15
CA ASN A 226 -13.90 -14.81 9.66
C ASN A 226 -13.17 -15.56 8.52
N PRO A 227 -11.84 -15.75 8.61
CA PRO A 227 -11.05 -16.43 7.58
C PRO A 227 -11.43 -17.90 7.31
N SER A 228 -11.98 -18.58 8.32
CA SER A 228 -12.34 -20.00 8.29
C SER A 228 -13.74 -20.25 8.88
N GLY A 229 -14.33 -21.40 8.55
CA GLY A 229 -15.63 -21.83 9.06
C GLY A 229 -16.83 -21.29 8.27
N GLY A 230 -18.03 -21.61 8.75
CA GLY A 230 -19.29 -21.14 8.18
C GLY A 230 -19.79 -19.85 8.84
N GLY A 231 -20.54 -19.05 8.09
CA GLY A 231 -21.12 -17.77 8.55
C GLY A 231 -20.21 -16.57 8.32
N THR A 232 -20.74 -15.38 8.63
CA THR A 232 -20.03 -14.10 8.56
C THR A 232 -19.94 -13.48 9.95
N LYS A 233 -18.70 -13.38 10.44
CA LYS A 233 -18.35 -12.82 11.76
C LYS A 233 -17.29 -11.73 11.56
N TYR A 234 -17.42 -10.63 12.29
CA TYR A 234 -16.60 -9.43 12.14
C TYR A 234 -16.17 -8.96 13.53
N GLY A 235 -14.87 -8.92 13.84
CA GLY A 235 -14.32 -8.55 15.15
C GLY A 235 -14.60 -9.53 16.31
N TYR A 236 -15.62 -10.39 16.22
CA TYR A 236 -16.06 -11.30 17.29
C TYR A 236 -16.49 -12.66 16.75
N VAL A 237 -16.18 -13.73 17.46
CA VAL A 237 -16.58 -15.11 17.12
C VAL A 237 -17.29 -15.79 18.28
N SER A 238 -18.13 -16.80 17.99
CA SER A 238 -19.01 -17.45 18.98
C SER A 238 -18.37 -18.60 19.77
N SER A 239 -17.05 -18.76 19.72
CA SER A 239 -16.34 -19.76 20.50
C SER A 239 -14.89 -19.38 20.76
N ASN A 240 -14.36 -19.83 21.90
CA ASN A 240 -12.96 -19.76 22.25
C ASN A 240 -12.28 -21.10 21.88
N PRO A 241 -11.10 -21.11 21.21
CA PRO A 241 -10.32 -19.97 20.76
C PRO A 241 -10.75 -19.37 19.42
N PRO A 242 -10.54 -18.05 19.19
CA PRO A 242 -10.73 -17.47 17.87
C PRO A 242 -9.82 -18.06 16.77
N ASP A 243 -8.77 -18.79 17.15
CA ASP A 243 -7.89 -19.52 16.25
C ASP A 243 -8.63 -20.53 15.34
N ASP A 244 -9.69 -21.17 15.84
CA ASP A 244 -10.52 -22.13 15.10
C ASP A 244 -11.27 -21.47 13.94
N TRP A 245 -11.44 -20.15 14.00
CA TRP A 245 -12.06 -19.32 12.98
C TRP A 245 -11.04 -18.69 12.03
N GLY A 246 -9.75 -19.02 12.19
CA GLY A 246 -8.65 -18.57 11.34
C GLY A 246 -8.06 -17.21 11.74
N TYR A 247 -8.45 -16.66 12.89
CA TYR A 247 -7.76 -15.54 13.50
C TYR A 247 -6.49 -16.02 14.20
N ARG A 248 -5.60 -15.11 14.58
CA ARG A 248 -4.38 -15.42 15.32
C ARG A 248 -4.16 -14.38 16.39
N ASN A 249 -3.63 -14.80 17.53
CA ASN A 249 -3.33 -13.89 18.63
C ASN A 249 -2.19 -12.92 18.25
N PRO A 250 -2.42 -11.59 18.21
CA PRO A 250 -1.39 -10.60 17.87
C PRO A 250 -0.13 -10.68 18.75
N ASN A 251 -0.27 -11.11 20.01
CA ASN A 251 0.85 -11.28 20.94
C ASN A 251 1.84 -12.40 20.53
N ASN A 252 1.48 -13.24 19.57
CA ASN A 252 2.38 -14.25 19.00
C ASN A 252 3.26 -13.70 17.87
N TYR A 253 2.98 -12.49 17.38
CA TYR A 253 3.66 -11.88 16.23
C TYR A 253 4.42 -10.63 16.63
N ILE A 254 3.77 -9.69 17.30
CA ILE A 254 4.37 -8.41 17.71
C ILE A 254 5.59 -8.67 18.60
N GLY A 255 6.75 -8.17 18.18
CA GLY A 255 8.06 -8.33 18.82
C GLY A 255 8.65 -9.75 18.75
N LYS A 256 8.01 -10.69 18.05
CA LYS A 256 8.37 -12.13 18.07
C LYS A 256 8.59 -12.74 16.69
N LYS A 257 7.92 -12.24 15.67
CA LYS A 257 8.00 -12.71 14.29
C LYS A 257 8.42 -11.57 13.38
N SER A 258 8.98 -11.92 12.24
CA SER A 258 9.40 -10.95 11.22
C SER A 258 8.73 -11.24 9.89
N ALA A 259 8.42 -10.19 9.14
CA ALA A 259 7.97 -10.27 7.77
C ALA A 259 9.12 -9.94 6.82
N LEU A 260 9.09 -10.52 5.61
CA LEU A 260 10.00 -10.15 4.54
C LEU A 260 9.76 -8.71 4.10
N THR A 261 10.84 -7.96 3.86
CA THR A 261 10.75 -6.57 3.36
C THR A 261 10.23 -6.53 1.92
N CYS A 262 9.74 -5.36 1.47
CA CYS A 262 9.31 -5.18 0.09
C CYS A 262 10.43 -5.46 -0.93
N TYR A 263 11.68 -5.15 -0.56
CA TYR A 263 12.85 -5.52 -1.35
C TYR A 263 13.04 -7.04 -1.43
N ALA A 264 12.94 -7.74 -0.30
CA ALA A 264 13.06 -9.20 -0.28
C ALA A 264 11.92 -9.88 -1.05
N LEU A 265 10.69 -9.38 -0.94
CA LEU A 265 9.52 -9.91 -1.62
C LEU A 265 9.62 -9.77 -3.15
N THR A 266 10.11 -8.64 -3.64
CA THR A 266 10.28 -8.39 -5.09
C THR A 266 11.47 -9.12 -5.70
N ASN A 267 12.54 -9.34 -4.93
CA ASN A 267 13.76 -10.01 -5.41
C ASN A 267 13.81 -11.52 -5.10
N SER A 268 12.89 -12.06 -4.29
CA SER A 268 12.79 -13.49 -4.00
C SER A 268 12.27 -14.33 -5.19
N LEU A 269 12.18 -13.74 -6.39
CA LEU A 269 11.87 -14.45 -7.65
C LEU A 269 13.03 -15.33 -8.17
N ALA A 270 14.14 -15.46 -7.45
CA ALA A 270 15.01 -16.61 -7.66
C ALA A 270 14.20 -17.86 -7.27
N PRO A 271 13.95 -18.82 -8.19
CA PRO A 271 13.19 -20.02 -7.88
C PRO A 271 13.89 -20.72 -6.72
N ILE A 272 13.24 -20.73 -5.55
CA ILE A 272 13.66 -21.53 -4.42
C ILE A 272 13.76 -22.97 -4.94
N PRO A 273 14.88 -23.69 -4.73
CA PRO A 273 14.97 -25.08 -5.15
C PRO A 273 13.76 -25.82 -4.58
N THR A 274 12.92 -26.30 -5.49
CA THR A 274 11.76 -27.10 -5.15
C THR A 274 12.26 -28.32 -4.41
N PHE A 275 12.05 -28.36 -3.10
CA PHE A 275 12.09 -29.61 -2.37
C PHE A 275 11.00 -30.47 -3.00
N THR A 276 11.41 -31.41 -3.84
CA THR A 276 10.52 -32.42 -4.41
C THR A 276 9.90 -33.18 -3.24
N PRO A 277 8.59 -33.05 -3.00
CA PRO A 277 7.94 -33.89 -2.00
C PRO A 277 8.03 -35.32 -2.53
N SER A 278 8.62 -36.22 -1.74
CA SER A 278 8.57 -37.65 -2.01
C SER A 278 7.12 -38.06 -2.19
N VAL A 279 6.80 -38.46 -3.42
CA VAL A 279 5.51 -38.96 -3.86
C VAL A 279 5.14 -40.19 -3.03
N LEU A 280 4.17 -40.03 -2.13
CA LEU A 280 3.34 -41.12 -1.65
C LEU A 280 1.88 -40.84 -2.03
N GLY A 281 1.48 -41.55 -3.09
CA GLY A 281 0.12 -42.01 -3.42
C GLY A 281 -1.07 -41.10 -3.11
N VAL A 282 -1.54 -40.37 -4.14
CA VAL A 282 -2.94 -39.94 -4.21
C VAL A 282 -3.54 -40.46 -5.50
N THR A 283 -4.49 -41.37 -5.37
CA THR A 283 -5.30 -41.95 -6.45
C THR A 283 -6.29 -40.90 -6.97
N PRO A 284 -6.45 -40.71 -8.29
CA PRO A 284 -7.37 -39.71 -8.82
C PRO A 284 -8.84 -40.06 -8.56
N ILE A 285 -9.61 -39.07 -8.12
CA ILE A 285 -11.06 -39.14 -7.91
C ILE A 285 -11.76 -39.23 -9.28
N ARG A 286 -12.53 -40.30 -9.46
CA ARG A 286 -13.35 -40.59 -10.63
C ARG A 286 -14.59 -39.68 -10.64
N MET A 287 -14.71 -38.81 -11.65
CA MET A 287 -15.94 -38.04 -11.88
C MET A 287 -17.09 -38.98 -12.27
N LEU A 288 -18.20 -38.92 -11.51
CA LEU A 288 -19.43 -39.65 -11.81
C LEU A 288 -20.24 -38.85 -12.84
N THR A 289 -20.56 -39.50 -13.97
CA THR A 289 -21.52 -39.03 -14.98
C THR A 289 -22.96 -39.13 -14.47
N PRO A 290 -23.85 -38.18 -14.80
CA PRO A 290 -25.24 -38.22 -14.38
C PRO A 290 -26.03 -39.33 -15.10
N THR A 291 -26.82 -40.06 -14.33
CA THR A 291 -27.75 -41.10 -14.79
C THR A 291 -28.98 -40.45 -15.44
N PRO A 292 -29.41 -40.88 -16.64
CA PRO A 292 -30.66 -40.41 -17.23
C PRO A 292 -31.87 -41.06 -16.54
N THR A 293 -32.84 -40.22 -16.16
CA THR A 293 -34.16 -40.65 -15.65
C THR A 293 -35.03 -41.12 -16.83
N PRO A 294 -35.74 -42.26 -16.72
CA PRO A 294 -36.65 -42.72 -17.77
C PRO A 294 -38.06 -42.14 -17.61
N ASN A 295 -38.57 -41.66 -18.76
CA ASN A 295 -39.93 -41.71 -19.28
C ASN A 295 -41.12 -41.20 -18.44
N ASP A 296 -41.82 -40.21 -19.00
CA ASP A 296 -43.28 -40.15 -18.97
C ASP A 296 -43.80 -40.02 -20.41
N GLU A 297 -44.70 -40.92 -20.78
CA GLU A 297 -45.37 -41.04 -22.07
C GLU A 297 -46.66 -40.20 -22.15
N SER A 298 -47.07 -39.97 -23.40
CA SER A 298 -48.42 -39.71 -23.90
C SER A 298 -48.89 -38.26 -23.95
N ASN A 299 -48.77 -37.67 -25.14
CA ASN A 299 -49.90 -36.96 -25.73
C ASN A 299 -49.88 -37.11 -27.25
N ASN A 300 -50.90 -37.80 -27.74
CA ASN A 300 -51.11 -38.17 -29.13
C ASN A 300 -51.84 -37.02 -29.82
N GLY A 301 -51.09 -36.11 -30.45
CA GLY A 301 -51.61 -35.11 -31.36
C GLY A 301 -50.85 -35.24 -32.67
N GLN A 302 -51.55 -35.47 -33.79
CA GLN A 302 -50.96 -35.50 -35.13
C GLN A 302 -50.24 -34.17 -35.41
N THR A 303 -48.93 -34.15 -35.16
CA THR A 303 -48.04 -33.08 -35.58
C THR A 303 -47.73 -33.31 -37.05
N GLU A 304 -48.28 -32.46 -37.93
CA GLU A 304 -47.74 -32.30 -39.28
C GLU A 304 -46.23 -32.13 -39.16
N GLN A 305 -45.47 -33.03 -39.78
CA GLN A 305 -44.02 -32.93 -39.73
C GLN A 305 -43.61 -31.61 -40.39
N PRO A 306 -42.82 -30.77 -39.70
CA PRO A 306 -42.38 -29.51 -40.26
C PRO A 306 -41.60 -29.79 -41.55
N THR A 307 -41.98 -29.12 -42.64
CA THR A 307 -41.27 -29.25 -43.91
C THR A 307 -39.81 -28.80 -43.75
N GLN A 308 -38.90 -29.38 -44.53
CA GLN A 308 -37.48 -29.01 -44.50
C GLN A 308 -37.26 -27.49 -44.66
N SER A 309 -38.08 -26.83 -45.48
CA SER A 309 -38.07 -25.38 -45.66
C SER A 309 -38.35 -24.60 -44.36
N TRP A 310 -39.26 -25.09 -43.52
CA TRP A 310 -39.53 -24.49 -42.22
C TRP A 310 -38.34 -24.65 -41.27
N LEU A 311 -37.71 -25.82 -41.27
CA LEU A 311 -36.51 -26.09 -40.46
C LEU A 311 -35.35 -25.18 -40.88
N ASP A 312 -35.10 -25.05 -42.17
CA ASP A 312 -34.02 -24.20 -42.71
C ASP A 312 -34.24 -22.72 -42.37
N LYS A 313 -35.48 -22.24 -42.46
CA LYS A 313 -35.83 -20.87 -42.06
C LYS A 313 -35.64 -20.64 -40.56
N LYS A 314 -35.99 -21.61 -39.73
CA LYS A 314 -35.80 -21.56 -38.28
C LYS A 314 -34.30 -21.57 -37.92
N TRP A 315 -33.52 -22.44 -38.54
CA TRP A 315 -32.07 -22.51 -38.35
C TRP A 315 -31.36 -21.25 -38.82
N SER A 316 -31.76 -20.66 -39.94
CA SER A 316 -31.23 -19.37 -40.42
C SER A 316 -31.50 -18.25 -39.41
N LYS A 317 -32.71 -18.18 -38.84
CA LYS A 317 -33.04 -17.22 -37.79
C LYS A 317 -32.17 -17.40 -36.54
N ILE A 318 -31.97 -18.65 -36.09
CA ILE A 318 -31.12 -18.96 -34.93
C ILE A 318 -29.66 -18.56 -35.20
N LYS A 319 -29.12 -18.90 -36.37
CA LYS A 319 -27.76 -18.50 -36.77
C LYS A 319 -27.57 -16.99 -36.75
N ASN A 320 -28.54 -16.23 -37.24
CA ASN A 320 -28.48 -14.76 -37.21
C ASN A 320 -28.55 -14.20 -35.78
N ILE A 321 -29.35 -14.80 -34.90
CA ILE A 321 -29.40 -14.40 -33.47
C ILE A 321 -28.04 -14.65 -32.80
N ILE A 322 -27.46 -15.83 -33.00
CA ILE A 322 -26.14 -16.18 -32.43
C ILE A 322 -25.05 -15.25 -32.97
N LYS A 323 -25.05 -14.99 -34.28
CA LYS A 323 -24.09 -14.07 -34.91
C LYS A 323 -24.20 -12.66 -34.33
N ASN A 324 -25.41 -12.11 -34.25
CA ASN A 324 -25.62 -10.76 -33.71
C ASN A 324 -25.20 -10.66 -32.24
N TRP A 325 -25.54 -11.67 -31.44
CA TRP A 325 -25.12 -11.73 -30.05
C TRP A 325 -23.59 -11.80 -29.93
N TRP A 326 -22.92 -12.61 -30.75
CA TRP A 326 -21.46 -12.71 -30.78
C TRP A 326 -20.80 -11.39 -31.17
N ASP A 327 -21.29 -10.75 -32.24
CA ASP A 327 -20.77 -9.46 -32.71
C ASP A 327 -20.94 -8.37 -31.63
N GLU A 328 -22.04 -8.39 -30.85
CA GLU A 328 -22.24 -7.50 -29.70
C GLU A 328 -21.23 -7.75 -28.58
N GLN A 329 -20.93 -9.02 -28.25
CA GLN A 329 -19.92 -9.34 -27.24
C GLN A 329 -18.52 -8.91 -27.67
N VAL A 330 -18.17 -9.11 -28.94
CA VAL A 330 -16.89 -8.66 -29.50
C VAL A 330 -16.77 -7.14 -29.44
N GLN A 331 -17.83 -6.40 -29.76
CA GLN A 331 -17.84 -4.94 -29.63
C GLN A 331 -17.67 -4.49 -28.18
N LYS A 332 -18.37 -5.11 -27.22
CA LYS A 332 -18.22 -4.82 -25.78
C LYS A 332 -16.79 -5.06 -25.31
N LEU A 333 -16.18 -6.16 -25.72
CA LEU A 333 -14.79 -6.50 -25.39
C LEU A 333 -13.82 -5.47 -26.00
N GLN A 334 -14.02 -5.07 -27.27
CA GLN A 334 -13.19 -4.08 -27.94
C GLN A 334 -13.28 -2.70 -27.27
N THR A 335 -14.48 -2.25 -26.91
CA THR A 335 -14.69 -0.99 -26.19
C THR A 335 -14.03 -1.03 -24.81
N TRP A 336 -14.21 -2.14 -24.07
CA TRP A 336 -13.54 -2.33 -22.78
C TRP A 336 -12.02 -2.27 -22.93
N TRP A 337 -11.45 -3.00 -23.90
CA TRP A 337 -10.01 -3.02 -24.17
C TRP A 337 -9.47 -1.63 -24.51
N ASN A 338 -10.15 -0.88 -25.39
CA ASN A 338 -9.76 0.48 -25.74
C ASN A 338 -9.77 1.41 -24.53
N ASN A 339 -10.76 1.28 -23.63
CA ASN A 339 -10.81 2.05 -22.39
C ASN A 339 -9.65 1.72 -21.45
N GLN A 340 -9.25 0.44 -21.35
CA GLN A 340 -8.08 0.05 -20.54
C GLN A 340 -6.79 0.62 -21.12
N MET A 341 -6.62 0.55 -22.45
CA MET A 341 -5.43 1.10 -23.11
C MET A 341 -5.31 2.62 -22.94
N GLU A 342 -6.43 3.35 -22.92
CA GLU A 342 -6.41 4.80 -22.71
C GLU A 342 -6.07 5.17 -21.26
N LYS A 343 -6.59 4.42 -20.28
CA LYS A 343 -6.18 4.55 -18.87
C LYS A 343 -4.67 4.33 -18.72
N LEU A 344 -4.15 3.27 -19.33
CA LEU A 344 -2.72 2.95 -19.31
C LEU A 344 -1.86 4.06 -19.94
N ARG A 345 -2.29 4.63 -21.07
CA ARG A 345 -1.60 5.77 -21.71
C ARG A 345 -1.55 7.00 -20.82
N THR A 346 -2.68 7.35 -20.21
CA THR A 346 -2.78 8.52 -19.32
C THR A 346 -1.92 8.31 -18.07
N TRP A 347 -1.91 7.10 -17.52
CA TRP A 347 -1.05 6.74 -16.39
C TRP A 347 0.43 6.89 -16.74
N TRP A 348 0.87 6.33 -17.87
CA TRP A 348 2.27 6.45 -18.32
C TRP A 348 2.69 7.90 -18.56
N ALA A 349 1.81 8.73 -19.12
CA ALA A 349 2.07 10.15 -19.31
C ALA A 349 2.34 10.85 -17.96
N LYS A 350 1.54 10.55 -16.93
CA LYS A 350 1.72 11.08 -15.57
C LYS A 350 3.03 10.59 -14.92
N GLN A 351 3.42 9.33 -15.15
CA GLN A 351 4.70 8.81 -14.66
C GLN A 351 5.90 9.51 -15.31
N LEU A 352 5.84 9.76 -16.61
CA LEU A 352 6.89 10.50 -17.32
C LEU A 352 7.02 11.94 -16.82
N GLU A 353 5.89 12.63 -16.57
CA GLU A 353 5.89 13.96 -15.97
C GLU A 353 6.50 13.97 -14.56
N ASN A 354 6.16 12.97 -13.73
CA ASN A 354 6.74 12.82 -12.40
C ASN A 354 8.25 12.55 -12.43
N ILE A 355 8.72 11.69 -13.33
CA ILE A 355 10.15 11.41 -13.52
C ILE A 355 10.88 12.68 -13.98
N GLN A 356 10.32 13.41 -14.94
CA GLN A 356 10.89 14.67 -15.41
C GLN A 356 11.01 15.69 -14.27
N ARG A 357 9.95 15.89 -13.48
CA ARG A 357 9.96 16.78 -12.32
C ARG A 357 11.04 16.40 -11.30
N ARG A 358 11.17 15.10 -10.97
CA ARG A 358 12.21 14.61 -10.04
C ARG A 358 13.62 14.82 -10.57
N LEU A 359 13.83 14.66 -11.88
CA LEU A 359 15.12 14.96 -12.51
C LEU A 359 15.44 16.45 -12.48
N GLU A 360 14.45 17.31 -12.70
CA GLU A 360 14.61 18.78 -12.59
C GLU A 360 14.90 19.23 -11.15
N GLU A 361 14.21 18.64 -10.16
CA GLU A 361 14.48 18.85 -8.73
C GLU A 361 15.89 18.40 -8.36
N TRP A 362 16.28 17.18 -8.72
CA TRP A 362 17.62 16.67 -8.46
C TRP A 362 18.71 17.52 -9.14
N ALA A 363 18.53 17.90 -10.40
CA ALA A 363 19.49 18.75 -11.12
C ALA A 363 19.67 20.11 -10.44
N ARG A 364 18.57 20.71 -9.95
CA ARG A 364 18.59 21.94 -9.16
C ARG A 364 19.30 21.74 -7.83
N GLU A 365 19.06 20.65 -7.10
CA GLU A 365 19.78 20.36 -5.86
C GLU A 365 21.29 20.22 -6.08
N GLN A 366 21.71 19.50 -7.14
CA GLN A 366 23.13 19.37 -7.50
C GLN A 366 23.74 20.72 -7.88
N TRP A 367 23.00 21.56 -8.60
CA TRP A 367 23.43 22.90 -8.98
C TRP A 367 23.65 23.79 -7.74
N GLU A 368 22.69 23.81 -6.82
CA GLU A 368 22.79 24.56 -5.56
C GLU A 368 23.94 24.06 -4.69
N ALA A 369 24.14 22.73 -4.60
CA ALA A 369 25.25 22.13 -3.87
C ALA A 369 26.62 22.55 -4.44
N PHE A 370 26.77 22.52 -5.78
CA PHE A 370 27.98 22.98 -6.46
C PHE A 370 28.29 24.45 -6.16
N TRP A 371 27.28 25.34 -6.17
CA TRP A 371 27.49 26.75 -5.86
C TRP A 371 27.86 26.99 -4.41
N ARG A 372 27.24 26.30 -3.45
CA ARG A 372 27.62 26.40 -2.03
C ARG A 372 29.08 26.02 -1.80
N GLU A 373 29.53 24.95 -2.45
CA GLU A 373 30.93 24.51 -2.38
C GLU A 373 31.87 25.56 -3.00
N LEU A 374 31.50 26.09 -4.17
CA LEU A 374 32.29 27.13 -4.83
C LEU A 374 32.34 28.43 -4.02
N GLU A 375 31.23 28.83 -3.40
CA GLU A 375 31.16 29.98 -2.49
C GLU A 375 32.09 29.79 -1.29
N ALA A 376 32.05 28.61 -0.67
CA ALA A 376 32.94 28.28 0.44
C ALA A 376 34.42 28.38 0.02
N GLN A 377 34.78 27.84 -1.14
CA GLN A 377 36.15 27.92 -1.67
C GLN A 377 36.58 29.35 -1.98
N ILE A 378 35.70 30.18 -2.55
CA ILE A 378 35.97 31.61 -2.81
C ILE A 378 36.20 32.35 -1.49
N ILE A 379 35.38 32.09 -0.46
CA ILE A 379 35.53 32.71 0.85
C ILE A 379 36.88 32.34 1.49
N ILE A 380 37.25 31.05 1.47
CA ILE A 380 38.54 30.58 2.00
C ILE A 380 39.70 31.24 1.26
N TRP A 381 39.64 31.30 -0.07
CA TRP A 381 40.66 31.95 -0.89
C TRP A 381 40.79 33.45 -0.58
N LEU A 382 39.67 34.17 -0.48
CA LEU A 382 39.66 35.60 -0.14
C LEU A 382 40.27 35.84 1.26
N GLN A 383 39.97 34.99 2.24
CA GLN A 383 40.57 35.06 3.58
C GLN A 383 42.08 34.84 3.56
N GLN A 384 42.55 33.87 2.77
CA GLN A 384 43.98 33.54 2.65
C GLN A 384 44.78 34.62 1.90
N CYS A 385 44.22 35.19 0.84
CA CYS A 385 44.95 36.11 -0.04
C CYS A 385 44.86 37.59 0.35
N LEU A 386 43.75 38.04 0.95
CA LEU A 386 43.52 39.48 1.20
C LEU A 386 43.64 39.91 2.67
N GLY A 387 43.74 38.96 3.61
CA GLY A 387 43.72 39.26 5.04
C GLY A 387 42.46 40.03 5.47
N VAL A 388 42.55 40.89 6.49
CA VAL A 388 41.41 41.62 7.11
C VAL A 388 40.66 42.52 6.12
N SER A 389 41.27 42.85 4.98
CA SER A 389 40.69 43.68 3.91
C SER A 389 39.56 42.98 3.13
N ALA A 390 39.36 41.67 3.31
CA ALA A 390 38.31 40.89 2.63
C ALA A 390 36.87 41.35 2.96
N ILE A 391 36.67 42.05 4.08
CA ILE A 391 35.36 42.54 4.53
C ILE A 391 34.73 43.51 3.51
N VAL A 392 35.53 44.25 2.75
CA VAL A 392 35.03 45.26 1.81
C VAL A 392 34.46 44.64 0.53
N PHE A 393 34.95 43.47 0.11
CA PHE A 393 34.53 42.83 -1.14
C PHE A 393 33.42 41.77 -0.96
N LEU A 394 33.23 41.25 0.25
CA LEU A 394 32.21 40.25 0.56
C LEU A 394 30.78 40.65 0.11
N PRO A 395 30.30 41.89 0.34
CA PRO A 395 28.95 42.29 -0.04
C PRO A 395 28.72 42.28 -1.55
N LEU A 396 29.75 42.65 -2.34
CA LEU A 396 29.67 42.66 -3.80
C LEU A 396 29.62 41.22 -4.35
N VAL A 397 30.41 40.31 -3.78
CA VAL A 397 30.41 38.89 -4.15
C VAL A 397 29.05 38.25 -3.82
N VAL A 398 28.53 38.48 -2.61
CA VAL A 398 27.19 38.01 -2.19
C VAL A 398 26.09 38.59 -3.09
N TYR A 399 26.17 39.87 -3.48
CA TYR A 399 25.22 40.48 -4.40
C TYR A 399 25.24 39.86 -5.81
N LEU A 400 26.42 39.52 -6.32
CA LEU A 400 26.59 38.86 -7.62
C LEU A 400 26.18 37.37 -7.62
N LEU A 401 26.17 36.74 -6.44
CA LEU A 401 25.71 35.37 -6.26
C LEU A 401 24.18 35.32 -6.09
N ASN A 402 23.60 36.20 -5.28
CA ASN A 402 22.16 36.26 -5.01
C ASN A 402 21.29 36.63 -6.22
N ASN A 403 21.84 37.26 -7.25
CA ASN A 403 21.09 37.64 -8.46
C ASN A 403 21.06 36.55 -9.55
N ARG A 404 21.50 35.33 -9.26
CA ARG A 404 21.53 34.25 -10.26
C ARG A 404 20.25 33.42 -10.21
N LYS A 405 19.62 33.25 -11.38
CA LYS A 405 18.51 32.32 -11.56
C LYS A 405 19.02 31.05 -12.23
N TYR A 406 18.65 29.89 -11.67
CA TYR A 406 18.74 28.63 -12.39
C TYR A 406 17.79 28.69 -13.60
N THR A 407 18.34 28.60 -14.80
CA THR A 407 17.59 28.34 -16.04
C THR A 407 17.92 26.92 -16.49
N PRO A 408 16.96 25.98 -16.47
CA PRO A 408 17.15 24.58 -16.86
C PRO A 408 17.72 24.39 -18.27
#